data_AF-A0A847YTC4-F1
#
_entry.id   AF-A0A847YTC4-F1
#
_cell.length_a   1.000
_cell.length_b   1.000
_cell.length_c   1.000
_cell.angle_alpha   90.00
_cell.angle_beta   90.00
_cell.angle_gamma   90.00
#
_symmetry.space_group_name_H-M   'P 1'
#
loop_
_entity.id
_entity.type
_entity.pdbx_description
1 polymer ?
#
loop_
_entity_poly.entity_id
_entity_poly.type
_entity_poly.pdbx_seq_one_letter_code
_entity_poly.pdbx_strand_id
1 'polypeptide(L)'
;MKKYIFSVFSFLLVITLLLGSFGIARAAADDDPVVTPISGDNEFATEVIAIASLPGTYELATQMLAPVGFPAGETQFGGNGVRVSGLSTGKASACFTLSTAAIDQGWGGKVGVWNGTKWVLLPTTITALNESPNSLACATITGDGTYAFIKYIVAPDKLPRIQECGEMSIAGPYTYEFDNTEGWMSEGAALTNFYLPPGTEISYKIIHQDPLGFFYSGTEGTGVINISGELMPGYFISLITFDPIIEFTYDYYTNLNSFVFRVYFPNCYTDFVYPDDLKG
;
A
#
# COMPACT_ATOMS: atom_id res chain seq x y z
N MET A 1 -49.21 -18.56 2.41
CA MET A 1 -48.64 -17.22 2.14
C MET A 1 -47.33 -16.93 2.90
N LYS A 2 -47.04 -17.53 4.07
CA LYS A 2 -45.77 -17.32 4.81
C LYS A 2 -44.47 -17.77 4.10
N LYS A 3 -44.52 -18.79 3.22
CA LYS A 3 -43.32 -19.34 2.56
C LYS A 3 -42.73 -18.44 1.47
N TYR A 4 -43.54 -17.57 0.86
CA TYR A 4 -43.07 -16.66 -0.19
C TYR A 4 -42.41 -15.40 0.36
N ILE A 5 -42.74 -15.01 1.60
CA ILE A 5 -42.20 -13.80 2.25
C ILE A 5 -40.71 -13.95 2.56
N PHE A 6 -40.27 -15.14 3.01
CA PHE A 6 -38.86 -15.39 3.30
C PHE A 6 -38.00 -15.42 2.03
N SER A 7 -38.52 -15.98 0.94
CA SER A 7 -37.80 -16.04 -0.35
C SER A 7 -37.62 -14.64 -0.96
N VAL A 8 -38.61 -13.77 -0.82
CA VAL A 8 -38.54 -12.38 -1.28
C VAL A 8 -37.54 -11.57 -0.44
N PHE A 9 -37.48 -11.80 0.88
CA PHE A 9 -36.53 -11.12 1.76
C PHE A 9 -35.07 -11.51 1.48
N SER A 10 -34.78 -12.81 1.26
CA SER A 10 -33.44 -13.25 0.87
C SER A 10 -33.01 -12.67 -0.48
N PHE A 11 -33.93 -12.58 -1.44
CA PHE A 11 -33.61 -12.04 -2.77
C PHE A 11 -33.33 -10.53 -2.71
N LEU A 12 -34.11 -9.79 -1.92
CA LEU A 12 -33.86 -8.37 -1.67
C LEU A 12 -32.53 -8.11 -0.97
N LEU A 13 -32.17 -8.94 0.03
CA LEU A 13 -30.92 -8.81 0.77
C LEU A 13 -29.69 -9.02 -0.14
N VAL A 14 -29.73 -10.05 -0.99
CA VAL A 14 -28.68 -10.33 -1.97
C VAL A 14 -28.54 -9.20 -2.98
N ILE A 15 -29.66 -8.63 -3.45
CA ILE A 15 -29.64 -7.47 -4.36
C ILE A 15 -29.05 -6.23 -3.67
N THR A 16 -29.37 -5.96 -2.41
CA THR A 16 -28.73 -4.85 -1.66
C THR A 16 -27.24 -5.06 -1.41
N LEU A 17 -26.79 -6.31 -1.24
CA LEU A 17 -25.35 -6.63 -1.13
C LEU A 17 -24.62 -6.49 -2.46
N LEU A 18 -25.25 -6.86 -3.57
CA LEU A 18 -24.72 -6.69 -4.93
C LEU A 18 -24.73 -5.23 -5.42
N LEU A 19 -25.66 -4.41 -4.93
CA LEU A 19 -25.72 -2.97 -5.15
C LEU A 19 -24.90 -2.18 -4.13
N GLY A 20 -24.30 -2.86 -3.14
CA GLY A 20 -23.32 -2.26 -2.25
C GLY A 20 -22.13 -1.79 -3.08
N SER A 21 -21.97 -0.48 -3.18
CA SER A 21 -20.84 0.11 -3.89
C SER A 21 -19.54 -0.37 -3.26
N PHE A 22 -18.74 -1.12 -4.01
CA PHE A 22 -17.32 -1.28 -3.69
C PHE A 22 -16.68 0.10 -3.82
N GLY A 23 -16.40 0.72 -2.68
CA GLY A 23 -15.60 1.93 -2.65
C GLY A 23 -14.19 1.58 -3.10
N ILE A 24 -13.87 1.83 -4.37
CA ILE A 24 -12.48 1.97 -4.77
C ILE A 24 -11.98 3.19 -4.00
N ALA A 25 -11.07 2.98 -3.05
CA ALA A 25 -10.34 4.05 -2.39
C ALA A 25 -9.43 4.72 -3.42
N ARG A 26 -10.01 5.55 -4.28
CA ARG A 26 -9.26 6.56 -5.01
C ARG A 26 -8.83 7.58 -3.96
N ALA A 27 -7.53 7.92 -3.94
CA ALA A 27 -7.12 9.18 -3.34
C ALA A 27 -8.08 10.24 -3.91
N ALA A 28 -8.82 10.91 -3.03
CA ALA A 28 -9.75 11.94 -3.46
C ALA A 28 -9.00 12.88 -4.41
N ALA A 29 -9.66 13.32 -5.49
CA ALA A 29 -9.16 14.46 -6.24
C ALA A 29 -9.22 15.63 -5.25
N ASP A 30 -8.14 15.84 -4.52
CA ASP A 30 -7.93 17.01 -3.69
C ASP A 30 -8.09 18.24 -4.60
N ASP A 31 -8.57 19.35 -4.05
CA ASP A 31 -9.01 20.55 -4.79
C ASP A 31 -8.06 20.94 -5.94
N ASP A 32 -8.63 21.45 -7.03
CA ASP A 32 -7.84 21.84 -8.20
C ASP A 32 -6.69 22.81 -7.82
N PRO A 33 -5.51 22.64 -8.45
CA PRO A 33 -4.36 23.48 -8.16
C PRO A 33 -4.63 24.95 -8.47
N VAL A 34 -4.14 25.83 -7.60
CA VAL A 34 -4.33 27.28 -7.71
C VAL A 34 -3.00 27.96 -7.98
N VAL A 35 -2.97 28.86 -8.97
CA VAL A 35 -1.80 29.69 -9.25
C VAL A 35 -2.14 31.15 -8.98
N THR A 36 -1.37 31.80 -8.11
CA THR A 36 -1.58 33.22 -7.76
C THR A 36 -0.36 34.07 -8.13
N PRO A 37 -0.55 35.23 -8.79
CA PRO A 37 0.56 36.15 -9.04
C PRO A 37 1.16 36.65 -7.73
N ILE A 38 2.50 36.77 -7.68
CA ILE A 38 3.23 37.37 -6.55
C ILE A 38 3.77 38.74 -6.95
N SER A 39 4.43 38.84 -8.11
CA SER A 39 5.06 40.08 -8.59
C SER A 39 5.39 40.00 -10.08
N GLY A 40 5.33 41.12 -10.81
CA GLY A 40 5.65 41.17 -12.25
C GLY A 40 4.38 40.99 -13.09
N ASP A 41 4.35 39.96 -13.93
CA ASP A 41 3.17 39.63 -14.74
C ASP A 41 1.98 39.29 -13.84
N ASN A 42 0.87 40.00 -14.06
CA ASN A 42 -0.41 39.76 -13.36
C ASN A 42 -1.43 39.03 -14.25
N GLU A 43 -1.12 38.86 -15.54
CA GLU A 43 -1.98 38.21 -16.53
C GLU A 43 -1.22 37.04 -17.16
N PHE A 44 -1.65 35.82 -16.85
CA PHE A 44 -1.19 34.57 -17.45
C PHE A 44 -2.35 33.58 -17.47
N ALA A 45 -2.27 32.56 -18.33
CA ALA A 45 -3.28 31.52 -18.42
C ALA A 45 -2.89 30.30 -17.58
N THR A 46 -3.90 29.69 -16.96
CA THR A 46 -3.77 28.46 -16.17
C THR A 46 -4.76 27.42 -16.67
N GLU A 47 -4.29 26.19 -16.88
CA GLU A 47 -5.10 25.05 -17.30
C GLU A 47 -4.87 23.89 -16.32
N VAL A 48 -5.93 23.34 -15.75
CA VAL A 48 -5.84 22.15 -14.89
C VAL A 48 -5.64 20.92 -15.78
N ILE A 49 -4.63 20.11 -15.45
CA ILE A 49 -4.28 18.89 -16.18
C ILE A 49 -4.54 17.68 -15.28
N ALA A 50 -5.42 16.79 -15.72
CA ALA A 50 -5.70 15.54 -15.01
C ALA A 50 -4.42 14.68 -14.87
N ILE A 51 -4.30 13.91 -13.78
CA ILE A 51 -3.11 13.07 -13.50
C ILE A 51 -2.74 12.18 -14.70
N ALA A 52 -3.72 11.53 -15.31
CA ALA A 52 -3.50 10.64 -16.46
C ALA A 52 -2.96 11.35 -17.72
N SER A 53 -3.08 12.68 -17.77
CA SER A 53 -2.59 13.53 -18.86
C SER A 53 -1.33 14.31 -18.49
N LEU A 54 -0.79 14.10 -17.28
CA LEU A 54 0.48 14.72 -16.89
C LEU A 54 1.64 14.09 -17.67
N PRO A 55 2.62 14.91 -18.09
CA PRO A 55 3.79 14.41 -18.79
C PRO A 55 4.65 13.54 -17.87
N GLY A 56 5.34 12.55 -18.44
CA GLY A 56 6.20 11.67 -17.66
C GLY A 56 5.43 10.90 -16.59
N THR A 57 4.24 10.41 -16.94
CA THR A 57 3.44 9.51 -16.12
C THR A 57 3.65 8.07 -16.57
N TYR A 58 3.82 7.15 -15.64
CA TYR A 58 3.80 5.70 -15.92
C TYR A 58 2.92 4.98 -14.89
N GLU A 59 2.42 3.81 -15.28
CA GLU A 59 1.55 2.98 -14.44
C GLU A 59 2.40 1.93 -13.70
N LEU A 60 2.27 1.88 -12.38
CA LEU A 60 2.84 0.82 -11.54
C LEU A 60 1.99 -0.45 -11.66
N ALA A 61 2.55 -1.60 -11.26
CA ALA A 61 1.81 -2.87 -11.22
C ALA A 61 0.52 -2.80 -10.38
N THR A 62 0.46 -1.85 -9.44
CA THR A 62 -0.71 -1.56 -8.58
C THR A 62 -1.76 -0.67 -9.25
N GLN A 63 -1.67 -0.40 -10.56
CA GLN A 63 -2.53 0.54 -11.31
C GLN A 63 -2.45 2.00 -10.80
N MET A 64 -1.41 2.32 -10.01
CA MET A 64 -1.14 3.67 -9.56
C MET A 64 -0.32 4.42 -10.60
N LEU A 65 -0.68 5.68 -10.84
CA LEU A 65 0.06 6.59 -11.73
C LEU A 65 1.19 7.27 -10.95
N ALA A 66 2.42 7.13 -11.45
CA ALA A 66 3.62 7.63 -10.83
C ALA A 66 4.44 8.54 -11.78
N PRO A 67 5.17 9.53 -11.24
CA PRO A 67 6.04 10.41 -12.01
C PRO A 67 7.36 9.73 -12.37
N VAL A 68 7.80 9.84 -13.62
CA VAL A 68 9.13 9.37 -14.04
C VAL A 68 10.25 10.18 -13.40
N GLY A 69 11.42 9.53 -13.25
CA GLY A 69 12.62 10.15 -12.69
C GLY A 69 12.82 9.93 -11.19
N PHE A 70 11.99 9.08 -10.58
CA PHE A 70 12.12 8.62 -9.19
C PHE A 70 12.14 7.07 -9.15
N PRO A 71 12.67 6.46 -8.09
CA PRO A 71 12.59 5.01 -7.92
C PRO A 71 11.13 4.54 -7.85
N ALA A 72 10.87 3.36 -8.41
CA ALA A 72 9.52 2.83 -8.50
C ALA A 72 8.90 2.61 -7.11
N GLY A 73 7.68 3.10 -6.91
CA GLY A 73 6.94 2.95 -5.65
C GLY A 73 7.26 3.99 -4.57
N GLU A 74 8.29 4.84 -4.74
CA GLU A 74 8.66 5.85 -3.73
C GLU A 74 7.85 7.16 -3.85
N THR A 75 7.31 7.44 -5.02
CA THR A 75 6.61 8.71 -5.31
C THR A 75 5.32 8.48 -6.07
N GLN A 76 4.38 9.41 -5.91
CA GLN A 76 3.12 9.44 -6.64
C GLN A 76 2.67 10.89 -6.86
N PHE A 77 1.77 11.12 -7.81
CA PHE A 77 1.15 12.43 -7.97
C PHE A 77 0.19 12.71 -6.81
N GLY A 78 0.25 13.94 -6.27
CA GLY A 78 -0.62 14.44 -5.21
C GLY A 78 -2.07 14.64 -5.64
N GLY A 79 -2.27 14.99 -6.91
CA GLY A 79 -3.54 15.40 -7.49
C GLY A 79 -3.34 15.88 -8.92
N ASN A 80 -4.33 16.60 -9.45
CA ASN A 80 -4.21 17.25 -10.76
C ASN A 80 -3.01 18.21 -10.79
N GLY A 81 -2.39 18.34 -11.97
CA GLY A 81 -1.37 19.37 -12.22
C GLY A 81 -1.98 20.64 -12.79
N VAL A 82 -1.15 21.66 -12.96
CA VAL A 82 -1.50 22.92 -13.63
C VAL A 82 -0.47 23.24 -14.71
N ARG A 83 -0.95 23.60 -15.89
CA ARG A 83 -0.15 24.21 -16.95
C ARG A 83 -0.29 25.71 -16.87
N VAL A 84 0.84 26.41 -16.86
CA VAL A 84 0.94 27.87 -16.86
C VAL A 84 1.52 28.31 -18.19
N SER A 85 0.89 29.29 -18.83
CA SER A 85 1.35 29.90 -20.08
C SER A 85 1.22 31.42 -20.06
N GLY A 86 2.20 32.11 -20.65
CA GLY A 86 2.26 33.58 -20.67
C GLY A 86 2.88 34.22 -19.43
N LEU A 87 3.48 33.45 -18.52
CA LEU A 87 4.28 33.96 -17.40
C LEU A 87 5.71 34.20 -17.90
N SER A 88 5.92 35.38 -18.48
CA SER A 88 7.18 35.75 -19.15
C SER A 88 8.13 36.50 -18.23
N THR A 89 7.60 37.34 -17.34
CA THR A 89 8.34 38.12 -16.37
C THR A 89 7.67 38.07 -15.00
N GLY A 90 8.46 37.93 -13.93
CA GLY A 90 7.93 37.92 -12.57
C GLY A 90 7.85 36.54 -11.93
N LYS A 91 6.93 36.43 -10.96
CA LYS A 91 6.80 35.29 -10.03
C LYS A 91 5.33 35.04 -9.73
N ALA A 92 4.95 33.78 -9.69
CA ALA A 92 3.65 33.32 -9.19
C ALA A 92 3.86 32.22 -8.14
N SER A 93 2.82 31.90 -7.38
CA SER A 93 2.78 30.79 -6.44
C SER A 93 1.88 29.71 -7.01
N ALA A 94 2.39 28.51 -7.26
CA ALA A 94 1.58 27.35 -7.59
C ALA A 94 1.33 26.54 -6.31
N CYS A 95 0.07 26.39 -5.92
CA CYS A 95 -0.37 25.75 -4.70
C CYS A 95 -1.21 24.52 -5.01
N PHE A 96 -0.93 23.45 -4.27
CA PHE A 96 -1.60 22.16 -4.36
C PHE A 96 -2.08 21.76 -2.98
N THR A 97 -3.15 21.00 -2.94
CA THR A 97 -3.74 20.46 -1.71
C THR A 97 -3.07 19.15 -1.30
N LEU A 98 -2.94 18.96 0.01
CA LEU A 98 -2.51 17.72 0.63
C LEU A 98 -3.33 17.52 1.89
N SER A 99 -4.07 16.42 1.99
CA SER A 99 -4.88 16.15 3.18
C SER A 99 -4.03 16.05 4.46
N THR A 100 -4.57 16.56 5.57
CA THR A 100 -3.95 16.48 6.90
C THR A 100 -3.79 15.02 7.33
N ALA A 101 -4.75 14.15 6.97
CA ALA A 101 -4.65 12.72 7.19
C ALA A 101 -3.41 12.11 6.51
N ALA A 102 -3.08 12.54 5.29
CA ALA A 102 -1.87 12.07 4.62
C ALA A 102 -0.60 12.55 5.36
N ILE A 103 -0.57 13.80 5.84
CA ILE A 103 0.54 14.33 6.64
C ILE A 103 0.70 13.56 7.96
N ASP A 104 -0.41 13.24 8.62
CA ASP A 104 -0.44 12.44 9.84
C ASP A 104 0.03 11.00 9.61
N GLN A 105 -0.17 10.47 8.40
CA GLN A 105 0.35 9.18 7.94
C GLN A 105 1.79 9.27 7.39
N GLY A 106 2.47 10.41 7.54
CA GLY A 106 3.87 10.59 7.17
C GLY A 106 4.12 10.92 5.69
N TRP A 107 3.08 11.24 4.93
CA TRP A 107 3.22 11.77 3.59
C TRP A 107 3.62 13.24 3.61
N GLY A 108 4.51 13.59 2.68
CA GLY A 108 4.84 14.97 2.35
C GLY A 108 5.03 15.07 0.84
N GLY A 109 5.71 16.12 0.39
CA GLY A 109 5.98 16.25 -1.02
C GLY A 109 6.59 17.59 -1.41
N LYS A 110 6.80 17.75 -2.70
CA LYS A 110 7.24 19.01 -3.31
C LYS A 110 6.50 19.23 -4.63
N VAL A 111 6.27 20.50 -4.98
CA VAL A 111 5.86 20.87 -6.33
C VAL A 111 7.01 20.56 -7.29
N GLY A 112 6.73 19.80 -8.33
CA GLY A 112 7.64 19.51 -9.44
C GLY A 112 7.25 20.29 -10.68
N VAL A 113 8.25 20.71 -11.47
CA VAL A 113 8.06 21.23 -12.83
C VAL A 113 8.59 20.24 -13.84
N TRP A 114 7.83 20.01 -14.91
CA TRP A 114 8.26 19.15 -16.01
C TRP A 114 9.28 19.88 -16.90
N ASN A 115 10.48 19.32 -17.04
CA ASN A 115 11.55 19.92 -17.87
C ASN A 115 11.65 19.35 -19.30
N GLY A 116 10.71 18.51 -19.72
CA GLY A 116 10.76 17.76 -20.98
C GLY A 116 11.21 16.31 -20.85
N THR A 117 11.91 15.95 -19.77
CA THR A 117 12.46 14.61 -19.54
C THR A 117 12.18 14.04 -18.15
N LYS A 118 12.16 14.89 -17.12
CA LYS A 118 11.91 14.52 -15.73
C LYS A 118 11.22 15.65 -14.98
N TRP A 119 10.65 15.29 -13.83
CA TRP A 119 10.15 16.25 -12.86
C TRP A 119 11.30 16.82 -12.03
N VAL A 120 11.40 18.15 -11.99
CA VAL A 120 12.39 18.88 -11.18
C VAL A 120 11.67 19.45 -9.96
N LEU A 121 12.07 19.02 -8.78
CA LEU A 121 11.43 19.44 -7.52
C LEU A 121 11.81 20.88 -7.15
N LEU A 122 10.82 21.71 -6.90
CA LEU A 122 10.95 23.08 -6.46
C LEU A 122 10.92 23.18 -4.92
N PRO A 123 11.59 24.18 -4.33
CA PRO A 123 11.38 24.52 -2.92
C PRO A 123 9.89 24.76 -2.65
N THR A 124 9.33 23.97 -1.75
CA THR A 124 7.90 23.94 -1.46
C THR A 124 7.68 24.15 0.03
N THR A 125 6.72 24.99 0.38
CA THR A 125 6.26 25.18 1.75
C THR A 125 4.90 24.52 1.90
N ILE A 126 4.75 23.66 2.91
CA ILE A 126 3.47 23.04 3.25
C ILE A 126 2.92 23.76 4.48
N THR A 127 1.77 24.39 4.33
CA THR A 127 1.12 25.18 5.38
C THR A 127 -0.23 24.57 5.71
N ALA A 128 -0.45 24.25 6.98
CA ALA A 128 -1.77 23.85 7.48
C ALA A 128 -2.73 25.04 7.39
N LEU A 129 -3.91 24.83 6.81
CA LEU A 129 -4.97 25.82 6.82
C LEU A 129 -5.80 25.67 8.10
N ASN A 130 -6.00 26.76 8.83
CA ASN A 130 -6.84 26.76 10.03
C ASN A 130 -8.24 26.24 9.68
N GLU A 131 -8.76 25.31 10.50
CA GLU A 131 -10.10 24.73 10.36
C GLU A 131 -10.36 23.96 9.05
N SER A 132 -9.30 23.61 8.29
CA SER A 132 -9.42 22.82 7.07
C SER A 132 -8.86 21.40 7.26
N PRO A 133 -9.49 20.37 6.67
CA PRO A 133 -8.88 19.04 6.60
C PRO A 133 -7.67 18.99 5.67
N ASN A 134 -7.38 20.05 4.92
CA ASN A 134 -6.33 20.11 3.91
C ASN A 134 -5.24 21.13 4.26
N SER A 135 -4.00 20.79 3.94
CA SER A 135 -2.85 21.70 3.90
C SER A 135 -2.55 22.14 2.47
N LEU A 136 -1.91 23.30 2.31
CA LEU A 136 -1.45 23.79 1.01
C LEU A 136 0.05 23.63 0.86
N ALA A 137 0.46 22.90 -0.17
CA ALA A 137 1.82 22.81 -0.64
C ALA A 137 2.06 23.81 -1.77
N CYS A 138 2.76 24.90 -1.48
CA CYS A 138 2.99 25.99 -2.44
C CYS A 138 4.48 26.11 -2.81
N ALA A 139 4.75 26.36 -4.09
CA ALA A 139 6.07 26.71 -4.59
C ALA A 139 6.03 27.98 -5.45
N THR A 140 7.10 28.77 -5.39
CA THR A 140 7.28 29.91 -6.29
C THR A 140 7.71 29.42 -7.66
N ILE A 141 6.99 29.87 -8.69
CA ILE A 141 7.28 29.61 -10.11
C ILE A 141 7.65 30.93 -10.80
N THR A 142 8.50 30.86 -11.82
CA THR A 142 9.04 32.05 -12.52
C THR A 142 8.91 31.97 -14.04
N GLY A 143 8.10 31.05 -14.54
CA GLY A 143 7.94 30.86 -15.97
C GLY A 143 6.84 29.88 -16.35
N ASP A 144 6.62 29.77 -17.64
CA ASP A 144 5.72 28.78 -18.24
C ASP A 144 6.16 27.35 -17.90
N GLY A 145 5.20 26.45 -17.81
CA GLY A 145 5.48 25.05 -17.55
C GLY A 145 4.27 24.25 -17.09
N THR A 146 4.47 22.94 -16.97
CA THR A 146 3.52 22.04 -16.31
C THR A 146 4.04 21.73 -14.91
N TYR A 147 3.22 22.00 -13.91
CA TYR A 147 3.52 21.85 -12.50
C TYR A 147 2.59 20.81 -11.86
N ALA A 148 3.11 19.98 -10.97
CA ALA A 148 2.32 19.01 -10.22
C ALA A 148 2.90 18.82 -8.82
N PHE A 149 2.08 18.46 -7.83
CA PHE A 149 2.59 18.04 -6.52
C PHE A 149 3.05 16.59 -6.58
N ILE A 150 4.32 16.36 -6.25
CA ILE A 150 4.92 15.02 -6.16
C ILE A 150 4.98 14.65 -4.68
N LYS A 151 4.14 13.71 -4.26
CA LYS A 151 4.06 13.24 -2.87
C LYS A 151 4.93 11.99 -2.66
N TYR A 152 5.56 11.92 -1.49
CA TYR A 152 6.43 10.84 -1.05
C TYR A 152 6.43 10.75 0.47
N ILE A 153 6.94 9.65 1.02
CA ILE A 153 6.98 9.42 2.47
C ILE A 153 8.13 10.26 3.05
N VAL A 154 7.81 11.18 3.96
CA VAL A 154 8.79 12.04 4.67
C VAL A 154 9.01 11.62 6.12
N ALA A 155 8.05 10.91 6.71
CA ALA A 155 8.12 10.40 8.07
C ALA A 155 7.66 8.93 8.08
N PRO A 156 8.56 7.98 7.73
CA PRO A 156 8.23 6.54 7.68
C PRO A 156 7.73 5.99 9.01
N ASP A 157 8.15 6.61 10.12
CA ASP A 157 7.76 6.25 11.47
C ASP A 157 6.26 6.47 11.75
N LYS A 158 5.62 7.37 11.00
CA LYS A 158 4.18 7.69 11.06
C LYS A 158 3.30 6.83 10.15
N LEU A 159 3.90 6.03 9.26
CA LEU A 159 3.12 5.10 8.46
C LEU A 159 2.31 4.19 9.39
N PRO A 160 1.08 3.82 9.02
CA PRO A 160 0.30 2.85 9.78
C PRO A 160 1.15 1.60 10.02
N ARG A 161 1.56 1.40 11.27
CA ARG A 161 2.23 0.16 11.66
C ARG A 161 1.13 -0.86 11.89
N ILE A 162 1.12 -1.91 11.07
CA ILE A 162 0.39 -3.11 11.42
C ILE A 162 0.98 -3.56 12.77
N GLN A 163 0.14 -3.74 13.78
CA GLN A 163 0.60 -4.18 15.10
C GLN A 163 0.81 -5.69 15.12
N GLU A 164 1.57 -6.20 16.09
CA GLU A 164 1.63 -7.63 16.34
C GLU A 164 0.25 -8.15 16.79
N CYS A 165 -0.11 -9.36 16.36
CA CYS A 165 -1.39 -9.99 16.68
C CYS A 165 -1.56 -10.37 18.16
N GLY A 166 -0.53 -10.16 18.98
CA GLY A 166 -0.46 -10.52 20.39
C GLY A 166 0.22 -11.88 20.61
N GLU A 167 0.44 -12.23 21.88
CA GLU A 167 1.33 -13.32 22.32
C GLU A 167 0.95 -14.73 21.83
N MET A 168 -0.28 -14.96 21.37
CA MET A 168 -0.79 -16.29 21.04
C MET A 168 -1.08 -16.49 19.55
N SER A 169 -0.66 -15.53 18.73
CA SER A 169 -0.71 -15.66 17.29
C SER A 169 0.61 -16.18 16.79
N ILE A 170 0.63 -17.40 16.27
CA ILE A 170 1.79 -18.00 15.61
C ILE A 170 1.30 -18.49 14.25
N ALA A 171 2.05 -18.19 13.20
CA ALA A 171 1.68 -18.63 11.85
C ALA A 171 2.94 -19.00 11.08
N GLY A 172 3.01 -20.26 10.69
CA GLY A 172 4.20 -20.80 10.06
C GLY A 172 3.85 -21.91 9.08
N PRO A 173 4.87 -22.48 8.44
CA PRO A 173 4.71 -23.64 7.58
C PRO A 173 4.10 -24.82 8.36
N TYR A 174 3.28 -25.61 7.69
CA TYR A 174 2.71 -26.84 8.26
C TYR A 174 3.09 -28.07 7.44
N THR A 175 2.98 -27.99 6.11
CA THR A 175 3.29 -29.09 5.21
C THR A 175 4.63 -28.81 4.53
N TYR A 176 5.59 -29.71 4.77
CA TYR A 176 6.88 -29.71 4.10
C TYR A 176 7.01 -30.98 3.29
N GLU A 177 7.57 -30.80 2.11
CA GLU A 177 7.68 -31.85 1.13
C GLU A 177 9.14 -31.74 0.62
N PHE A 178 9.83 -32.88 0.42
CA PHE A 178 11.27 -32.90 0.12
C PHE A 178 11.61 -33.89 -1.02
N ASP A 179 12.45 -33.46 -1.96
CA ASP A 179 13.29 -34.30 -2.81
C ASP A 179 14.74 -34.26 -2.27
N ASN A 180 15.63 -35.10 -2.79
CA ASN A 180 16.99 -35.35 -2.30
C ASN A 180 17.84 -34.09 -2.04
N THR A 181 17.51 -32.94 -2.63
CA THR A 181 18.25 -31.67 -2.47
C THR A 181 17.37 -30.42 -2.34
N GLU A 182 16.07 -30.54 -2.59
CA GLU A 182 15.13 -29.41 -2.68
C GLU A 182 13.87 -29.72 -1.89
N GLY A 183 13.31 -28.70 -1.25
CA GLY A 183 12.06 -28.79 -0.53
C GLY A 183 11.14 -27.66 -0.94
N TRP A 184 9.85 -27.87 -0.73
CA TRP A 184 8.83 -26.89 -1.02
C TRP A 184 7.74 -26.94 0.04
N MET A 185 7.04 -25.82 0.14
CA MET A 185 6.02 -25.57 1.13
C MET A 185 4.87 -24.84 0.44
N SER A 186 3.73 -25.51 0.39
CA SER A 186 2.48 -25.00 -0.18
C SER A 186 1.45 -24.65 0.89
N GLU A 187 1.64 -25.11 2.13
CA GLU A 187 0.67 -24.95 3.20
C GLU A 187 1.30 -24.50 4.52
N GLY A 188 0.55 -23.66 5.23
CA GLY A 188 0.84 -23.17 6.57
C GLY A 188 -0.29 -23.43 7.54
N ALA A 189 -0.03 -23.19 8.81
CA ALA A 189 -1.05 -23.13 9.85
C ALA A 189 -0.87 -21.86 10.68
N ALA A 190 -1.98 -21.28 11.10
CA ALA A 190 -2.03 -20.21 12.08
C ALA A 190 -2.81 -20.68 13.31
N LEU A 191 -2.25 -20.48 14.50
CA LEU A 191 -2.96 -20.52 15.76
C LEU A 191 -3.21 -19.07 16.19
N THR A 192 -4.45 -18.71 16.47
CA THR A 192 -4.85 -17.33 16.81
C THR A 192 -5.89 -17.30 17.92
N ASN A 193 -6.01 -16.18 18.63
CA ASN A 193 -7.08 -15.92 19.60
C ASN A 193 -8.31 -15.23 18.98
N PHE A 194 -8.34 -15.10 17.66
CA PHE A 194 -9.45 -14.55 16.89
C PHE A 194 -9.76 -15.45 15.71
N TYR A 195 -11.02 -15.47 15.30
CA TYR A 195 -11.47 -16.27 14.18
C TYR A 195 -11.04 -15.65 12.84
N LEU A 196 -10.39 -16.46 12.01
CA LEU A 196 -10.07 -16.15 10.61
C LEU A 196 -11.01 -16.92 9.70
N PRO A 197 -12.00 -16.28 9.04
CA PRO A 197 -12.92 -16.98 8.15
C PRO A 197 -12.21 -17.63 6.95
N PRO A 198 -12.65 -18.81 6.48
CA PRO A 198 -12.23 -19.34 5.18
C PRO A 198 -12.45 -18.32 4.06
N GLY A 199 -11.48 -18.23 3.14
CA GLY A 199 -11.41 -17.20 2.09
C GLY A 199 -10.74 -15.90 2.53
N THR A 200 -10.30 -15.78 3.78
CA THR A 200 -9.49 -14.62 4.21
C THR A 200 -8.14 -14.66 3.50
N GLU A 201 -7.80 -13.57 2.82
CA GLU A 201 -6.48 -13.36 2.24
C GLU A 201 -5.50 -12.89 3.32
N ILE A 202 -4.30 -13.44 3.27
CA ILE A 202 -3.15 -13.04 4.08
C ILE A 202 -1.98 -12.74 3.14
N SER A 203 -0.94 -12.08 3.64
CA SER A 203 0.35 -12.02 2.97
C SER A 203 1.45 -12.52 3.87
N TYR A 204 2.57 -12.91 3.28
CA TYR A 204 3.71 -13.42 4.05
C TYR A 204 5.03 -12.94 3.47
N LYS A 205 6.07 -12.97 4.31
CA LYS A 205 7.44 -12.65 3.93
C LYS A 205 8.44 -13.34 4.84
N ILE A 206 9.45 -13.95 4.23
CA ILE A 206 10.66 -14.38 4.93
C ILE A 206 11.53 -13.14 5.15
N ILE A 207 11.61 -12.69 6.41
CA ILE A 207 12.34 -11.47 6.79
C ILE A 207 13.75 -11.76 7.28
N HIS A 208 14.03 -13.01 7.63
CA HIS A 208 15.35 -13.48 8.03
C HIS A 208 15.52 -14.96 7.65
N GLN A 209 16.72 -15.33 7.23
CA GLN A 209 17.13 -16.71 6.98
C GLN A 209 18.64 -16.83 7.21
N ASP A 210 19.07 -17.92 7.83
CA ASP A 210 20.47 -18.27 8.04
C ASP A 210 20.65 -19.77 7.76
N PRO A 211 21.40 -20.13 6.69
CA PRO A 211 22.20 -19.28 5.82
C PRO A 211 21.33 -18.50 4.80
N LEU A 212 21.88 -17.38 4.31
CA LEU A 212 21.29 -16.64 3.20
C LEU A 212 21.22 -17.52 1.94
N GLY A 213 20.07 -17.47 1.25
CA GLY A 213 19.84 -18.25 0.03
C GLY A 213 19.29 -19.65 0.27
N PHE A 214 18.98 -20.01 1.52
CA PHE A 214 18.27 -21.23 1.85
C PHE A 214 16.90 -21.28 1.16
N PHE A 215 16.09 -20.23 1.33
CA PHE A 215 14.91 -19.97 0.52
C PHE A 215 15.32 -19.17 -0.72
N TYR A 216 15.09 -19.74 -1.89
CA TYR A 216 15.48 -19.15 -3.18
C TYR A 216 14.29 -18.73 -4.04
N SER A 217 13.08 -19.18 -3.70
CA SER A 217 11.84 -18.84 -4.41
C SER A 217 10.69 -18.71 -3.41
N GLY A 218 9.68 -17.91 -3.77
CA GLY A 218 8.52 -17.66 -2.93
C GLY A 218 8.87 -17.02 -1.58
N THR A 219 9.87 -16.14 -1.50
CA THR A 219 10.24 -15.51 -0.21
C THR A 219 9.23 -14.48 0.28
N GLU A 220 8.28 -14.09 -0.56
CA GLU A 220 7.13 -13.25 -0.22
C GLU A 220 5.96 -13.62 -1.16
N GLY A 221 4.73 -13.45 -0.67
CA GLY A 221 3.54 -13.87 -1.39
C GLY A 221 2.25 -13.61 -0.65
N THR A 222 1.17 -14.20 -1.15
CA THR A 222 -0.15 -14.21 -0.51
C THR A 222 -0.50 -15.62 -0.04
N GLY A 223 -1.54 -15.72 0.77
CA GLY A 223 -2.13 -17.00 1.11
C GLY A 223 -3.61 -16.87 1.39
N VAL A 224 -4.31 -18.00 1.33
CA VAL A 224 -5.75 -18.06 1.59
C VAL A 224 -6.01 -19.01 2.73
N ILE A 225 -6.80 -18.56 3.70
CA ILE A 225 -7.33 -19.44 4.75
C ILE A 225 -8.34 -20.40 4.12
N ASN A 226 -8.05 -21.69 4.09
CA ASN A 226 -8.96 -22.69 3.52
C ASN A 226 -9.93 -23.23 4.55
N ILE A 227 -9.43 -23.45 5.76
CA ILE A 227 -10.14 -24.09 6.86
C ILE A 227 -9.80 -23.30 8.12
N SER A 228 -10.81 -23.06 8.94
CA SER A 228 -10.64 -22.46 10.26
C SER A 228 -11.60 -23.13 11.23
N GLY A 229 -11.09 -23.47 12.41
CA GLY A 229 -11.85 -24.16 13.44
C GLY A 229 -11.39 -23.76 14.83
N GLU A 230 -12.33 -23.76 15.77
CA GLU A 230 -12.00 -23.56 17.18
C GLU A 230 -11.33 -24.82 17.73
N LEU A 231 -10.10 -24.67 18.21
CA LEU A 231 -9.33 -25.77 18.82
C LEU A 231 -9.71 -25.92 20.31
N MET A 232 -9.88 -24.79 20.98
CA MET A 232 -10.33 -24.69 22.37
C MET A 232 -10.98 -23.30 22.59
N PRO A 233 -11.76 -23.09 23.67
CA PRO A 233 -12.52 -21.85 23.84
C PRO A 233 -11.69 -20.58 23.66
N GLY A 234 -11.97 -19.83 22.59
CA GLY A 234 -11.27 -18.59 22.24
C GLY A 234 -9.97 -18.74 21.44
N TYR A 235 -9.64 -19.95 20.97
CA TYR A 235 -8.44 -20.22 20.17
C TYR A 235 -8.82 -20.97 18.89
N PHE A 236 -8.27 -20.51 17.78
CA PHE A 236 -8.58 -21.00 16.45
C PHE A 236 -7.33 -21.52 15.78
N ILE A 237 -7.46 -22.66 15.10
CA ILE A 237 -6.47 -23.14 14.14
C ILE A 237 -7.00 -22.89 12.74
N SER A 238 -6.17 -22.30 11.90
CA SER A 238 -6.47 -22.00 10.50
C SER A 238 -5.42 -22.61 9.59
N LEU A 239 -5.83 -23.25 8.51
CA LEU A 239 -4.93 -23.79 7.49
C LEU A 239 -4.85 -22.81 6.32
N ILE A 240 -3.63 -22.55 5.88
CA ILE A 240 -3.25 -21.55 4.90
C ILE A 240 -2.71 -22.28 3.67
N THR A 241 -3.15 -21.91 2.47
CA THR A 241 -2.40 -22.24 1.24
C THR A 241 -1.62 -21.01 0.78
N PHE A 242 -0.33 -21.18 0.50
CA PHE A 242 0.55 -20.11 0.02
C PHE A 242 0.59 -20.05 -1.52
N ASP A 243 0.65 -18.83 -2.05
CA ASP A 243 0.89 -18.53 -3.46
C ASP A 243 1.84 -17.31 -3.58
N PRO A 244 3.04 -17.45 -4.18
CA PRO A 244 3.61 -18.69 -4.72
C PRO A 244 3.91 -19.73 -3.64
N ILE A 245 4.17 -20.96 -4.09
CA ILE A 245 4.82 -22.00 -3.27
C ILE A 245 6.21 -21.50 -2.87
N ILE A 246 6.61 -21.80 -1.64
CA ILE A 246 7.90 -21.41 -1.09
C ILE A 246 8.88 -22.56 -1.35
N GLU A 247 10.00 -22.28 -2.03
CA GLU A 247 11.00 -23.30 -2.37
C GLU A 247 12.32 -23.03 -1.63
N PHE A 248 12.94 -24.11 -1.15
CA PHE A 248 14.15 -24.04 -0.35
C PHE A 248 15.08 -25.23 -0.59
N THR A 249 16.36 -25.04 -0.29
CA THR A 249 17.36 -26.10 -0.39
C THR A 249 17.31 -26.96 0.86
N TYR A 250 17.12 -28.27 0.74
CA TYR A 250 17.09 -29.15 1.90
C TYR A 250 18.42 -29.90 2.04
N ASP A 251 19.18 -29.62 3.11
CA ASP A 251 20.31 -30.47 3.50
C ASP A 251 19.85 -31.54 4.49
N TYR A 252 19.65 -32.76 3.97
CA TYR A 252 19.23 -33.95 4.70
C TYR A 252 20.12 -34.28 5.91
N TYR A 253 21.36 -33.78 5.98
CA TYR A 253 22.37 -34.34 6.88
C TYR A 253 22.81 -33.46 8.05
N THR A 254 22.58 -32.13 8.09
CA THR A 254 23.34 -31.33 9.09
C THR A 254 22.67 -30.25 9.94
N ASN A 255 21.57 -29.59 9.59
CA ASN A 255 20.80 -28.73 10.53
C ASN A 255 19.56 -28.19 9.82
N LEU A 256 18.45 -28.05 10.55
CA LEU A 256 17.35 -27.23 10.06
C LEU A 256 17.74 -25.76 10.25
N ASN A 257 17.96 -25.07 9.14
CA ASN A 257 18.35 -23.67 9.06
C ASN A 257 17.34 -22.77 9.79
N SER A 258 17.82 -21.71 10.45
CA SER A 258 16.92 -20.79 11.16
C SER A 258 16.34 -19.75 10.22
N PHE A 259 15.07 -19.43 10.39
CA PHE A 259 14.40 -18.39 9.61
C PHE A 259 13.29 -17.71 10.41
N VAL A 260 12.96 -16.49 10.01
CA VAL A 260 11.81 -15.75 10.54
C VAL A 260 10.81 -15.52 9.41
N PHE A 261 9.63 -16.08 9.60
CA PHE A 261 8.52 -16.04 8.67
C PHE A 261 7.44 -15.09 9.21
N ARG A 262 7.31 -13.92 8.59
CA ARG A 262 6.29 -12.92 8.97
C ARG A 262 5.02 -13.17 8.18
N VAL A 263 3.90 -13.31 8.87
CA VAL A 263 2.56 -13.43 8.30
C VAL A 263 1.73 -12.21 8.66
N TYR A 264 1.15 -11.57 7.65
CA TYR A 264 0.25 -10.43 7.79
C TYR A 264 -1.20 -10.90 7.63
N PHE A 265 -1.94 -10.78 8.72
CA PHE A 265 -3.40 -10.88 8.72
C PHE A 265 -4.02 -9.50 8.44
N PRO A 266 -5.34 -9.40 8.20
CA PRO A 266 -5.96 -8.13 7.80
C PRO A 266 -5.66 -6.92 8.69
N ASN A 267 -5.42 -7.12 9.99
CA ASN A 267 -5.23 -6.03 10.96
C ASN A 267 -3.97 -6.16 11.83
N CYS A 268 -3.19 -7.23 11.68
CA CYS A 268 -2.04 -7.49 12.54
C CYS A 268 -1.03 -8.40 11.82
N TYR A 269 0.19 -8.49 12.34
CA TYR A 269 1.18 -9.47 11.87
C TYR A 269 1.64 -10.39 13.00
N THR A 270 2.18 -11.55 12.65
CA THR A 270 2.94 -12.37 13.57
C THR A 270 4.21 -12.87 12.90
N ASP A 271 5.23 -13.14 13.71
CA ASP A 271 6.50 -13.71 13.27
C ASP A 271 6.59 -15.14 13.81
N PHE A 272 6.82 -16.09 12.91
CA PHE A 272 7.20 -17.45 13.26
C PHE A 272 8.72 -17.59 13.18
N VAL A 273 9.34 -17.90 14.30
CA VAL A 273 10.78 -18.02 14.50
C VAL A 273 11.16 -19.50 14.55
N TYR A 274 11.65 -20.03 13.44
CA TYR A 274 12.07 -21.42 13.36
C TYR A 274 13.52 -21.61 13.83
N PRO A 275 13.86 -22.66 14.60
CA PRO A 275 12.98 -23.72 15.11
C PRO A 275 12.39 -23.42 16.49
N ASP A 276 12.63 -22.23 17.06
CA ASP A 276 12.35 -21.96 18.46
C ASP A 276 10.86 -22.04 18.79
N ASP A 277 10.01 -21.59 17.88
CA ASP A 277 8.56 -21.66 17.99
C ASP A 277 8.00 -23.09 17.88
N LEU A 278 8.78 -24.07 17.39
CA LEU A 278 8.38 -25.48 17.38
C LEU A 278 8.70 -26.21 18.69
N LYS A 279 9.48 -25.61 19.58
CA LYS A 279 9.88 -26.22 20.86
C LYS A 279 8.91 -25.90 22.01
N GLY A 280 7.90 -25.07 21.74
CA GLY A 280 6.90 -24.59 22.70
C GLY A 280 5.81 -25.60 23.04
#